data_AF-A0A3D8J4J2-F1
#
_entry.id   AF-A0A3D8J4J2-F1
#
_cell.length_a   1.000
_cell.length_b   1.000
_cell.length_c   1.000
_cell.angle_alpha   90.00
_cell.angle_beta   90.00
_cell.angle_gamma   90.00
#
_symmetry.space_group_name_H-M   'P 1'
#
loop_
_entity.id
_entity.type
_entity.pdbx_description
1 polymer ?
#
loop_
_entity_poly.entity_id
_entity_poly.type
_entity_poly.pdbx_seq_one_letter_code
_entity_poly.pdbx_strand_id
1 'polypeptide(L)'
;MKNLLVSAILGAMCVSGLSAMDLKGMIEGIDDSSKTIQVNGNTIKVMPYTKIKQESCGIGWDSAKKFVDLKKGDFIKVDLSKNSQKMVAEKIKIKCVKNPAY
;
A
#
# COMPACT_ATOMS: atom_id res chain seq x y z
N MET A 1 32.90 45.01 27.70
CA MET A 1 31.65 44.22 27.87
C MET A 1 31.29 43.72 26.47
N LYS A 2 31.66 42.49 26.09
CA LYS A 2 30.82 41.27 26.06
C LYS A 2 29.47 41.58 25.35
N ASN A 3 29.18 41.07 24.14
CA ASN A 3 28.75 39.69 23.79
C ASN A 3 28.86 39.55 22.25
N LEU A 4 29.52 38.57 21.59
CA LEU A 4 29.28 37.14 21.43
C LEU A 4 27.86 36.73 20.99
N LEU A 5 27.68 36.38 19.70
CA LEU A 5 26.71 35.40 19.15
C LEU A 5 27.21 34.93 17.76
N VAL A 6 28.09 33.93 17.68
CA VAL A 6 27.83 32.52 17.29
C VAL A 6 26.69 32.35 16.26
N SER A 7 27.04 32.19 14.98
CA SER A 7 26.13 31.75 13.93
C SER A 7 26.41 30.27 13.62
N ALA A 8 25.62 29.38 14.24
CA ALA A 8 25.67 27.94 13.97
C ALA A 8 24.79 27.63 12.74
N ILE A 9 25.43 27.24 11.63
CA ILE A 9 24.74 26.74 10.44
C ILE A 9 24.28 25.31 10.74
N LEU A 10 23.01 25.16 11.09
CA LEU A 10 22.34 23.85 11.18
C LEU A 10 22.18 23.27 9.77
N GLY A 11 23.09 22.38 9.39
CA GLY A 11 22.93 21.51 8.24
C GLY A 11 21.83 20.48 8.51
N ALA A 12 20.60 20.78 8.08
CA ALA A 12 19.50 19.82 8.09
C ALA A 12 19.76 18.73 7.05
N MET A 13 20.40 17.64 7.47
CA MET A 13 20.37 16.38 6.73
C MET A 13 18.99 15.76 6.90
N CYS A 14 18.07 16.09 5.99
CA CYS A 14 16.83 15.35 5.83
C CYS A 14 17.14 13.96 5.29
N VAL A 15 17.43 13.02 6.19
CA VAL A 15 17.42 11.59 5.88
C VAL A 15 15.96 11.19 5.77
N SER A 16 15.36 11.35 4.59
CA SER A 16 14.06 10.76 4.29
C SER A 16 14.23 9.25 4.27
N GLY A 17 13.89 8.61 5.39
CA GLY A 17 13.89 7.16 5.53
C GLY A 17 13.05 6.53 4.44
N LEU A 18 13.67 5.67 3.63
CA LEU A 18 12.98 4.86 2.62
C LEU A 18 12.24 3.72 3.35
N SER A 19 11.14 4.06 4.02
CA SER A 19 10.28 3.06 4.65
C SER A 19 9.60 2.23 3.57
N ALA A 20 9.67 0.89 3.69
CA ALA A 20 8.90 -0.02 2.84
C ALA A 20 7.41 0.38 2.91
N MET A 21 6.87 0.86 1.79
CA MET A 21 5.56 1.51 1.76
C MET A 21 4.48 0.45 1.60
N ASP A 22 3.99 -0.04 2.74
CA ASP A 22 2.79 -0.86 2.80
C ASP A 22 1.56 0.05 2.70
N LEU A 23 0.75 -0.10 1.65
CA LEU A 23 -0.49 0.68 1.49
C LEU A 23 -1.67 -0.12 2.03
N LYS A 24 -2.51 0.50 2.86
CA LYS A 24 -3.75 -0.10 3.38
C LYS A 24 -4.92 0.83 3.08
N GLY A 25 -6.03 0.27 2.60
CA GLY A 25 -7.22 1.06 2.27
C GLY A 25 -8.31 0.22 1.62
N MET A 26 -9.46 0.85 1.39
CA MET A 26 -10.55 0.26 0.62
C MET A 26 -10.31 0.44 -0.88
N ILE A 27 -10.68 -0.56 -1.68
CA ILE A 27 -10.67 -0.40 -3.14
C ILE A 27 -11.79 0.56 -3.55
N GLU A 28 -11.41 1.71 -4.11
CA GLU A 28 -12.30 2.74 -4.63
C GLU A 28 -12.68 2.47 -6.10
N GLY A 29 -11.71 1.93 -6.85
CA GLY A 29 -11.75 1.77 -8.30
C GLY A 29 -11.15 0.43 -8.74
N ILE A 30 -11.72 -0.18 -9.76
CA ILE A 30 -11.13 -1.33 -10.47
C ILE A 30 -11.30 -1.06 -11.96
N ASP A 31 -10.21 -1.20 -12.72
CA ASP A 31 -10.23 -1.21 -14.17
C ASP A 31 -9.62 -2.53 -14.65
N ASP A 32 -10.49 -3.38 -15.21
CA ASP A 32 -10.08 -4.70 -15.69
C ASP A 32 -9.28 -4.62 -16.98
N SER A 33 -9.53 -3.64 -17.85
CA SER A 33 -8.82 -3.49 -19.12
C SER A 33 -7.36 -3.15 -18.88
N SER A 34 -7.10 -2.21 -17.95
CA SER A 34 -5.75 -1.80 -17.60
C SER A 34 -5.16 -2.61 -16.44
N LYS A 35 -5.91 -3.54 -15.83
CA LYS A 35 -5.51 -4.32 -14.64
C LYS A 35 -4.94 -3.41 -13.54
N THR A 36 -5.71 -2.40 -13.17
CA THR A 36 -5.38 -1.47 -12.09
C THR A 36 -6.48 -1.42 -11.04
N ILE A 37 -6.09 -1.04 -9.82
CA ILE A 37 -7.02 -0.73 -8.73
C ILE A 37 -6.70 0.67 -8.19
N GLN A 38 -7.72 1.35 -7.67
CA GLN A 38 -7.55 2.63 -6.97
C GLN A 38 -7.76 2.43 -5.47
N VAL A 39 -6.81 2.92 -4.67
CA VAL A 39 -6.83 2.82 -3.20
C VAL A 39 -6.23 4.10 -2.61
N ASN A 40 -6.98 4.79 -1.75
CA ASN A 40 -6.59 6.08 -1.16
C ASN A 40 -6.18 7.11 -2.24
N GLY A 41 -6.92 7.17 -3.36
CA GLY A 41 -6.60 8.03 -4.51
C GLY A 41 -5.39 7.60 -5.35
N ASN A 42 -4.68 6.52 -5.00
CA ASN A 42 -3.53 6.03 -5.76
C ASN A 42 -3.95 4.95 -6.77
N THR A 43 -3.47 5.06 -8.01
CA THR A 43 -3.63 3.99 -9.01
C THR A 43 -2.49 2.99 -8.90
N ILE A 44 -2.83 1.75 -8.60
CA ILE A 44 -1.89 0.65 -8.39
C ILE A 44 -2.05 -0.37 -9.53
N LYS A 45 -0.93 -0.70 -10.18
CA LYS A 45 -0.89 -1.70 -11.25
C LYS A 45 -0.81 -3.11 -10.65
N VAL A 46 -1.65 -4.01 -11.15
CA VAL A 46 -1.61 -5.43 -10.83
C VAL A 46 -1.03 -6.19 -12.01
N MET A 47 0.01 -6.97 -11.76
CA MET A 47 0.74 -7.72 -12.77
C MET A 47 0.42 -9.22 -12.67
N PRO A 48 0.67 -10.02 -13.71
CA PRO A 48 0.41 -11.47 -13.66
C PRO A 48 1.13 -12.20 -12.51
N TYR A 49 2.27 -11.66 -12.04
CA TYR A 49 3.02 -12.21 -10.91
C TYR A 49 2.57 -11.69 -9.54
N THR A 50 1.65 -10.72 -9.47
CA THR A 50 1.16 -10.19 -8.19
C THR A 50 0.46 -11.30 -7.43
N LYS A 51 0.90 -11.57 -6.19
CA LYS A 51 0.28 -12.58 -5.34
C LYS A 51 -0.97 -12.00 -4.68
N ILE A 52 -2.15 -12.52 -4.99
CA ILE A 52 -3.41 -12.07 -4.39
C ILE A 52 -3.92 -13.14 -3.44
N LYS A 53 -4.23 -12.76 -2.21
CA LYS A 53 -4.76 -13.67 -1.18
C LYS A 53 -5.90 -13.02 -0.41
N GLN A 54 -6.84 -13.83 0.04
CA GLN A 54 -7.85 -13.43 1.02
C GLN A 54 -7.51 -14.05 2.36
N GLU A 55 -7.42 -13.22 3.40
CA GLU A 55 -7.17 -13.67 4.76
C GLU A 55 -8.35 -14.46 5.31
N SER A 56 -8.06 -15.49 6.10
CA SER A 56 -9.10 -16.24 6.80
C SER A 56 -9.83 -15.35 7.80
N CYS A 57 -11.17 -15.42 7.80
CA CYS A 57 -12.06 -14.70 8.71
C CYS A 57 -12.35 -15.45 10.03
N GLY A 58 -11.48 -16.38 10.42
CA GLY A 58 -11.67 -17.24 11.59
C GLY A 58 -10.77 -18.46 11.53
N ILE A 59 -11.30 -19.62 11.93
CA ILE A 59 -10.57 -20.89 11.84
C ILE A 59 -10.50 -21.29 10.35
N GLY A 60 -9.30 -21.20 9.77
CA GLY A 60 -9.07 -21.50 8.36
C GLY A 60 -7.74 -20.93 7.85
N TRP A 61 -7.42 -21.25 6.60
CA TRP A 61 -6.20 -20.79 5.94
C TRP A 61 -6.51 -19.66 4.95
N ASP A 62 -5.51 -18.82 4.66
CA ASP A 62 -5.60 -17.84 3.58
C ASP A 62 -5.88 -18.54 2.25
N SER A 63 -6.76 -17.97 1.44
CA SER A 63 -7.08 -18.50 0.11
C SER A 63 -6.41 -17.69 -0.99
N ALA A 64 -5.86 -18.37 -1.99
CA ALA A 64 -5.34 -17.70 -3.18
C ALA A 64 -6.50 -17.12 -4.01
N LYS A 65 -6.27 -15.94 -4.58
CA LYS A 65 -7.25 -15.20 -5.38
C LYS A 65 -6.62 -14.74 -6.70
N LYS A 66 -7.47 -14.27 -7.61
CA LYS A 66 -7.12 -13.68 -8.89
C LYS A 66 -7.57 -12.23 -8.93
N PHE A 67 -7.14 -11.49 -9.96
CA PHE A 67 -7.53 -10.09 -10.13
C PHE A 67 -9.06 -9.93 -10.19
N VAL A 68 -9.74 -10.85 -10.89
CA VAL A 68 -11.20 -10.85 -11.04
C VAL A 68 -11.96 -11.06 -9.72
N ASP A 69 -11.27 -11.50 -8.66
CA ASP A 69 -11.89 -11.69 -7.35
C ASP A 69 -11.86 -10.42 -6.48
N LEU A 70 -11.07 -9.40 -6.86
CA LEU A 70 -11.07 -8.09 -6.19
C LEU A 70 -12.39 -7.37 -6.45
N LYS A 71 -12.89 -6.68 -5.43
CA LYS A 71 -14.13 -5.89 -5.50
C LYS A 71 -13.94 -4.51 -4.93
N LYS A 72 -14.66 -3.53 -5.49
CA LYS A 72 -14.80 -2.22 -4.84
C LYS A 72 -15.35 -2.42 -3.43
N GLY A 73 -14.79 -1.70 -2.47
CA GLY A 73 -15.11 -1.84 -1.05
C GLY A 73 -14.30 -2.89 -0.30
N ASP A 74 -13.53 -3.76 -0.98
CA ASP A 74 -12.61 -4.66 -0.29
C ASP A 74 -11.56 -3.84 0.47
N PHE A 75 -11.40 -4.10 1.77
CA PHE A 75 -10.28 -3.55 2.52
C PHE A 75 -9.04 -4.40 2.27
N ILE A 76 -7.99 -3.79 1.75
CA ILE A 76 -6.79 -4.52 1.34
C ILE A 76 -5.52 -3.94 1.96
N LYS A 77 -4.50 -4.79 2.06
CA LYS A 77 -3.10 -4.37 2.19
C LYS A 77 -2.37 -4.67 0.88
N VAL A 78 -1.65 -3.68 0.35
CA VAL A 78 -0.81 -3.80 -0.83
C VAL A 78 0.65 -3.66 -0.42
N ASP A 79 1.43 -4.72 -0.67
CA ASP A 79 2.89 -4.66 -0.61
C ASP A 79 3.36 -4.18 -2.01
N LEU A 80 3.96 -2.99 -2.09
CA LEU A 80 4.43 -2.41 -3.36
C LEU A 80 5.84 -2.91 -3.74
N SER A 81 6.07 -3.08 -5.04
CA SER A 81 7.38 -3.47 -5.57
C SER A 81 8.41 -2.37 -5.34
N LYS A 82 9.54 -2.73 -4.73
CA LYS A 82 10.63 -1.79 -4.40
C LYS A 82 11.47 -1.35 -5.61
N ASN A 83 11.39 -2.08 -6.72
CA ASN A 83 12.24 -1.88 -7.90
C ASN A 83 11.53 -1.15 -9.05
N SER A 84 10.33 -0.61 -8.81
CA SER A 84 9.53 0.02 -9.84
C SER A 84 9.38 1.51 -9.55
N GLN A 85 9.63 2.34 -10.58
CA GLN A 85 9.31 3.77 -10.56
C GLN A 85 7.78 4.03 -10.51
N LYS A 86 6.97 3.00 -10.80
CA LYS A 86 5.51 3.02 -10.78
C LYS A 86 4.96 2.20 -9.60
N MET A 87 3.80 2.57 -9.06
CA MET A 87 3.12 1.80 -8.01
C MET A 87 2.61 0.45 -8.56
N VAL A 88 3.45 -0.58 -8.46
CA VAL A 88 3.15 -1.94 -8.90
C VAL A 88 3.01 -2.83 -7.67
N ALA A 89 1.92 -3.58 -7.57
CA ALA A 89 1.70 -4.49 -6.46
C ALA A 89 2.56 -5.76 -6.60
N GLU A 90 3.36 -6.07 -5.57
CA GLU A 90 3.98 -7.38 -5.44
C GLU A 90 3.00 -8.37 -4.81
N LYS A 91 2.24 -7.91 -3.80
CA LYS A 91 1.22 -8.71 -3.13
C LYS A 91 0.01 -7.86 -2.77
N ILE A 92 -1.17 -8.45 -2.88
CA ILE A 92 -2.43 -7.90 -2.38
C ILE A 92 -3.02 -8.89 -1.38
N LYS A 93 -3.35 -8.42 -0.19
CA LYS A 93 -4.08 -9.19 0.83
C LYS A 93 -5.43 -8.56 1.08
N ILE A 94 -6.50 -9.25 0.71
CA ILE A 94 -7.87 -8.91 1.09
C ILE A 94 -8.04 -9.25 2.56
N LYS A 95 -8.32 -8.23 3.36
CA LYS A 95 -8.39 -8.34 4.81
C LYS A 95 -9.77 -8.78 5.25
N CYS A 96 -9.80 -9.60 6.30
CA CYS A 96 -11.05 -9.79 7.02
C CYS A 96 -11.30 -8.56 7.91
N VAL A 97 -12.35 -7.80 7.63
CA VAL A 97 -12.73 -6.64 8.44
C VAL A 97 -13.85 -7.08 9.39
N LYS A 98 -13.55 -7.17 10.69
CA LYS A 98 -14.57 -7.49 11.70
C LYS A 98 -15.54 -6.33 11.97
N ASN A 99 -15.20 -5.11 11.55
CA ASN A 99 -16.04 -3.93 11.75
C ASN A 99 -15.73 -2.85 10.69
N PRO A 100 -16.41 -2.84 9.53
CA PRO A 100 -16.06 -1.94 8.42
C PRO A 100 -16.46 -0.47 8.62
N ALA A 101 -17.10 -0.11 9.75
CA ALA A 101 -17.73 1.19 9.94
C ALA A 101 -17.30 1.98 11.20
N TYR A 102 -16.30 1.51 11.97
CA TYR A 102 -15.82 2.22 13.17
C TYR A 102 -14.33 2.01 13.39
#